data_AF-A0A9Q7UJB0-F1
#
_entry.id   AF-A0A9Q7UJB0-F1
#
_cell.length_a   1.000
_cell.length_b   1.000
_cell.length_c   1.000
_cell.angle_alpha   90.00
_cell.angle_beta   90.00
_cell.angle_gamma   90.00
#
_symmetry.space_group_name_H-M   'P 1'
#
loop_
_entity.id
_entity.type
_entity.pdbx_description
1 polymer ?
#
loop_
_entity_poly.entity_id
_entity_poly.type
_entity_poly.pdbx_seq_one_letter_code
_entity_poly.pdbx_strand_id
1 'polypeptide(L)'
;MSFNDLERGSSSRGGGSGGGGGGSRKTPLPLYRNQVAPSLPPEFEKLTNKIGIQIFKINSNVTAIQKLISLSSSSASSNTSAKAAGQDWSKRINDLIETTRELIKDATTDIKSLSTFPLGPSNGGAKLTQGKLQRDFQSAAMQFQRIQKEAVATTRAKLEQDKQKERQMLKSRNSQLLIDTEESERNNNAAGVSQEGGLQAESLDLLPEGPSQADLEYQESLITSREAEIREIESGVQELNEIFRDLGNIVQEQGGMIDNIEFNINSIAENTAGADRELVVAHEYQRKAGRRCICLLLVVGFVVAIVLLAVLN
;
A
#
# COMPACT_ATOMS: atom_id res chain seq x y z
N MET A 1 -33.02 26.18 -20.66
CA MET A 1 -32.93 26.59 -22.07
C MET A 1 -32.99 25.32 -22.91
N SER A 2 -33.93 25.28 -23.86
CA SER A 2 -34.40 24.08 -24.56
C SER A 2 -33.59 23.79 -25.82
N PHE A 3 -33.50 22.50 -26.18
CA PHE A 3 -32.70 21.88 -27.23
C PHE A 3 -33.22 22.11 -28.66
N ASN A 4 -33.90 23.23 -28.92
CA ASN A 4 -34.70 23.45 -30.14
C ASN A 4 -34.18 24.52 -31.10
N ASP A 5 -32.96 25.03 -30.90
CA ASP A 5 -32.45 26.21 -31.64
C ASP A 5 -31.35 25.90 -32.68
N LEU A 6 -31.12 24.63 -33.02
CA LEU A 6 -30.05 24.23 -33.95
C LEU A 6 -30.51 23.78 -35.35
N GLU A 7 -31.79 23.88 -35.67
CA GLU A 7 -32.31 23.60 -37.02
C GLU A 7 -32.88 24.86 -37.69
N ARG A 8 -32.03 25.83 -38.03
CA ARG A 8 -32.29 26.73 -39.16
C ARG A 8 -31.00 27.04 -39.91
N GLY A 9 -30.90 26.45 -41.10
CA GLY A 9 -29.92 26.85 -42.09
C GLY A 9 -30.13 28.31 -42.50
N SER A 10 -29.02 29.00 -42.74
CA SER A 10 -29.01 30.24 -43.51
C SER A 10 -27.94 30.15 -44.60
N SER A 11 -28.45 30.12 -45.82
CA SER A 11 -27.74 30.36 -47.07
C SER A 11 -27.41 31.85 -47.20
N SER A 12 -26.18 32.21 -47.54
CA SER A 12 -25.85 33.50 -48.16
C SER A 12 -24.50 33.43 -48.89
N ARG A 13 -24.43 34.15 -50.01
CA ARG A 13 -23.48 34.06 -51.14
C ARG A 13 -22.25 34.95 -50.97
N GLY A 14 -21.20 34.59 -51.72
CA GLY A 14 -20.08 35.44 -52.16
C GLY A 14 -18.84 34.57 -52.28
N GLY A 15 -18.32 34.15 -53.45
CA GLY A 15 -18.14 34.87 -54.71
C GLY A 15 -16.64 35.06 -54.90
N GLY A 16 -15.97 34.18 -55.67
CA GLY A 16 -14.53 34.25 -55.91
C GLY A 16 -14.02 33.13 -56.82
N SER A 17 -14.06 33.39 -58.12
CA SER A 17 -13.57 32.55 -59.22
C SER A 17 -12.03 32.57 -59.30
N GLY A 18 -11.43 31.42 -59.61
CA GLY A 18 -10.01 31.28 -59.95
C GLY A 18 -9.66 29.83 -60.28
N GLY A 19 -9.82 29.46 -61.55
CA GLY A 19 -9.58 28.10 -62.05
C GLY A 19 -8.12 27.78 -62.40
N GLY A 20 -7.82 26.48 -62.37
CA GLY A 20 -6.59 25.84 -62.83
C GLY A 20 -6.31 24.64 -61.91
N GLY A 21 -6.26 23.38 -62.31
CA GLY A 21 -6.17 22.77 -63.63
C GLY A 21 -5.36 21.49 -63.44
N GLY A 22 -6.03 20.34 -63.32
CA GLY A 22 -5.53 19.00 -63.64
C GLY A 22 -4.38 18.38 -62.84
N GLY A 23 -4.66 17.24 -62.19
CA GLY A 23 -3.64 16.19 -62.01
C GLY A 23 -3.42 15.61 -60.61
N SER A 24 -4.46 15.33 -59.83
CA SER A 24 -4.31 14.52 -58.61
C SER A 24 -3.95 13.08 -58.97
N ARG A 25 -2.65 12.78 -59.04
CA ARG A 25 -2.14 11.42 -58.84
C ARG A 25 -2.69 10.95 -57.50
N LYS A 26 -3.51 9.90 -57.53
CA LYS A 26 -3.87 9.12 -56.35
C LYS A 26 -2.57 8.54 -55.77
N THR A 27 -1.89 9.26 -54.90
CA THR A 27 -0.93 8.65 -53.99
C THR A 27 -1.75 7.71 -53.11
N PRO A 28 -1.49 6.39 -53.14
CA PRO A 28 -2.13 5.51 -52.17
C PRO A 28 -1.74 6.04 -50.79
N LEU A 29 -2.75 6.25 -49.94
CA LEU A 29 -2.54 6.50 -48.51
C LEU A 29 -1.52 5.48 -48.01
N PRO A 30 -0.53 5.88 -47.19
CA PRO A 30 0.39 4.92 -46.59
C PRO A 30 -0.47 3.94 -45.81
N LEU A 31 -0.57 2.70 -46.31
CA LEU A 31 -1.14 1.61 -45.55
C LEU A 31 -0.37 1.60 -44.24
N TYR A 32 -1.09 1.81 -43.14
CA TYR A 32 -0.56 1.64 -41.80
C TYR A 32 -0.09 0.19 -41.74
N ARG A 33 1.19 -0.04 -42.05
CA ARG A 33 1.85 -1.31 -41.83
C ARG A 33 1.64 -1.52 -40.34
N ASN A 34 0.84 -2.52 -40.01
CA ASN A 34 0.73 -3.03 -38.65
C ASN A 34 2.13 -3.55 -38.30
N GLN A 35 3.02 -2.62 -37.92
CA GLN A 35 4.22 -2.94 -37.19
C GLN A 35 3.66 -3.48 -35.89
N VAL A 36 3.53 -4.82 -35.84
CA VAL A 36 3.47 -5.54 -34.59
C VAL A 36 4.57 -4.91 -33.76
N ALA A 37 4.20 -4.12 -32.76
CA ALA A 37 5.16 -3.56 -31.83
C ALA A 37 6.06 -4.72 -31.42
N PRO A 38 7.40 -4.57 -31.45
CA PRO A 38 8.30 -5.69 -31.16
C PRO A 38 7.83 -6.31 -29.85
N SER A 39 7.25 -7.52 -29.95
CA SER A 39 6.60 -8.15 -28.81
C SER A 39 7.69 -8.34 -27.78
N LEU A 40 7.49 -7.74 -26.60
CA LEU A 40 8.43 -7.88 -25.50
C LEU A 40 8.67 -9.38 -25.26
N PRO A 41 9.91 -9.81 -24.97
CA PRO A 41 10.17 -11.20 -24.65
C PRO A 41 9.22 -11.64 -23.52
N PRO A 42 8.54 -12.79 -23.65
CA PRO A 42 7.53 -13.21 -22.67
C PRO A 42 8.13 -13.41 -21.26
N GLU A 43 9.43 -13.72 -21.19
CA GLU A 43 10.18 -13.79 -19.93
C GLU A 43 10.37 -12.41 -19.29
N PHE A 44 10.63 -11.37 -20.10
CA PHE A 44 10.72 -10.00 -19.63
C PHE A 44 9.37 -9.52 -19.08
N GLU A 45 8.27 -9.81 -19.77
CA GLU A 45 6.93 -9.46 -19.29
C GLU A 45 6.57 -10.17 -17.98
N LYS A 46 6.91 -11.47 -17.84
CA LYS A 46 6.72 -12.20 -16.59
C LYS A 46 7.52 -11.59 -15.44
N LEU A 47 8.80 -11.27 -15.69
CA LEU A 47 9.69 -10.70 -14.68
C LEU A 47 9.22 -9.30 -14.25
N THR A 48 8.88 -8.44 -15.20
CA THR A 48 8.38 -7.08 -14.92
C THR A 48 7.06 -7.11 -14.15
N ASN A 49 6.12 -8.00 -14.51
CA ASN A 49 4.87 -8.18 -13.75
C ASN A 49 5.13 -8.69 -12.34
N LYS A 50 6.02 -9.67 -12.16
CA LYS A 50 6.39 -10.21 -10.84
C LYS A 50 6.96 -9.12 -9.93
N ILE A 51 7.91 -8.33 -10.44
CA ILE A 51 8.52 -7.21 -9.72
C ILE A 51 7.47 -6.14 -9.37
N GLY A 52 6.60 -5.79 -10.31
CA GLY A 52 5.50 -4.85 -10.06
C GLY A 52 4.59 -5.30 -8.90
N ILE A 53 4.25 -6.59 -8.85
CA ILE A 53 3.46 -7.17 -7.76
C ILE A 53 4.22 -7.11 -6.42
N GLN A 54 5.51 -7.43 -6.41
CA GLN A 54 6.34 -7.35 -5.20
C GLN A 54 6.40 -5.91 -4.67
N ILE A 55 6.68 -4.92 -5.53
CA ILE A 55 6.70 -3.49 -5.16
C ILE A 55 5.36 -3.06 -4.58
N PHE A 56 4.25 -3.45 -5.22
CA PHE A 56 2.91 -3.15 -4.72
C PHE A 56 2.68 -3.72 -3.30
N LYS A 57 3.05 -5.00 -3.09
CA LYS A 57 2.94 -5.65 -1.77
C LYS A 57 3.81 -4.97 -0.71
N ILE A 58 5.04 -4.59 -1.05
CA ILE A 58 5.93 -3.83 -0.15
C ILE A 58 5.25 -2.53 0.29
N ASN A 59 4.76 -1.72 -0.66
CA ASN A 59 4.08 -0.46 -0.34
C ASN A 59 2.80 -0.67 0.50
N SER A 60 2.05 -1.74 0.22
CA SER A 60 0.86 -2.11 0.99
C SER A 60 1.22 -2.46 2.44
N ASN A 61 2.26 -3.27 2.65
CA ASN A 61 2.75 -3.61 3.97
C ASN A 61 3.29 -2.38 4.72
N VAL A 62 4.03 -1.50 4.05
CA VAL A 62 4.50 -0.22 4.63
C VAL A 62 3.33 0.60 5.16
N THR A 63 2.26 0.73 4.37
CA THR A 63 1.05 1.46 4.77
C THR A 63 0.36 0.78 5.96
N ALA A 64 0.31 -0.56 5.97
CA ALA A 64 -0.26 -1.32 7.08
C ALA A 64 0.53 -1.16 8.38
N ILE A 65 1.87 -1.20 8.32
CA ILE A 65 2.76 -0.95 9.46
C ILE A 65 2.53 0.47 9.98
N GLN A 66 2.50 1.47 9.10
CA GLN A 66 2.25 2.86 9.49
C GLN A 66 0.90 3.03 10.21
N LYS A 67 -0.15 2.37 9.71
CA LYS A 67 -1.46 2.38 10.38
C LYS A 67 -1.38 1.73 11.76
N LEU A 68 -0.72 0.58 11.89
CA LEU A 68 -0.55 -0.09 13.18
C LEU A 68 0.24 0.74 14.18
N ILE A 69 1.33 1.40 13.75
CA ILE A 69 2.09 2.35 14.57
C ILE A 69 1.16 3.46 15.08
N SER A 70 0.39 4.09 14.19
CA SER A 70 -0.52 5.18 14.56
C SER A 70 -1.60 4.72 15.55
N LEU A 71 -2.23 3.58 15.31
CA LEU A 71 -3.24 2.99 16.21
C LEU A 71 -2.63 2.66 17.56
N SER A 72 -1.39 2.17 17.58
CA SER A 72 -0.68 1.85 18.80
C SER A 72 -0.44 3.11 19.64
N SER A 73 -0.17 4.25 19.02
CA SER A 73 0.01 5.53 19.71
C SER A 73 -1.31 6.08 20.25
N SER A 74 -2.42 5.91 19.52
CA SER A 74 -3.75 6.38 19.93
C SER A 74 -4.39 5.52 21.03
N SER A 75 -4.06 4.23 21.10
CA SER A 75 -4.57 3.29 22.13
C SER A 75 -4.10 3.62 23.56
N ALA A 76 -3.19 4.58 23.74
CA ALA A 76 -2.71 5.01 25.06
C ALA A 76 -3.79 5.73 25.92
N SER A 77 -4.96 6.05 25.36
CA SER A 77 -5.99 6.87 26.03
C SER A 77 -7.18 6.09 26.63
N SER A 78 -7.31 4.77 26.45
CA SER A 78 -8.47 4.01 26.96
C SER A 78 -8.11 3.09 28.13
N ASN A 79 -8.63 3.40 29.32
CA ASN A 79 -8.24 2.83 30.60
C ASN A 79 -8.75 1.40 30.95
N THR A 80 -9.38 0.62 30.05
CA THR A 80 -10.13 -0.58 30.51
C THR A 80 -9.97 -1.89 29.72
N SER A 81 -9.01 -2.03 28.81
CA SER A 81 -8.75 -3.35 28.16
C SER A 81 -7.34 -3.56 27.60
N ALA A 82 -6.33 -2.89 28.19
CA ALA A 82 -4.96 -2.81 27.69
C ALA A 82 -4.15 -4.14 27.67
N LYS A 83 -4.59 -5.19 28.39
CA LYS A 83 -3.80 -6.43 28.58
C LYS A 83 -3.79 -7.35 27.35
N ALA A 84 -4.85 -7.38 26.53
CA ALA A 84 -4.93 -8.22 25.31
C ALA A 84 -4.63 -7.43 24.02
N ALA A 85 -5.21 -6.23 23.88
CA ALA A 85 -5.04 -5.40 22.67
C ALA A 85 -3.61 -4.83 22.51
N GLY A 86 -2.86 -4.71 23.62
CA GLY A 86 -1.46 -4.27 23.60
C GLY A 86 -0.52 -5.25 22.90
N GLN A 87 -0.87 -6.54 22.84
CA GLN A 87 -0.02 -7.61 22.28
C GLN A 87 -0.18 -7.77 20.77
N ASP A 88 -1.38 -7.56 20.24
CA ASP A 88 -1.71 -7.88 18.84
C ASP A 88 -1.01 -7.00 17.81
N TRP A 89 -0.86 -5.70 18.10
CA TRP A 89 -0.35 -4.75 17.09
C TRP A 89 1.16 -4.93 16.84
N SER A 90 1.96 -5.24 17.86
CA SER A 90 3.42 -5.40 17.72
C SER A 90 3.77 -6.69 17.00
N LYS A 91 3.17 -7.81 17.40
CA LYS A 91 3.33 -9.08 16.69
C LYS A 91 2.99 -8.91 15.20
N ARG A 92 1.87 -8.24 14.90
CA ARG A 92 1.47 -7.97 13.52
C ARG A 92 2.40 -7.03 12.77
N ILE A 93 3.03 -6.08 13.45
CA ILE A 93 4.10 -5.26 12.87
C ILE A 93 5.32 -6.13 12.56
N ASN A 94 5.74 -7.01 13.46
CA ASN A 94 6.87 -7.93 13.21
C ASN A 94 6.59 -8.85 12.03
N ASP A 95 5.41 -9.47 11.98
CA ASP A 95 5.00 -10.32 10.84
C ASP A 95 5.05 -9.54 9.51
N LEU A 96 4.59 -8.29 9.51
CA LEU A 96 4.66 -7.42 8.32
C LEU A 96 6.10 -7.01 7.99
N ILE A 97 6.94 -6.75 8.98
CA ILE A 97 8.36 -6.45 8.76
C ILE A 97 9.05 -7.64 8.12
N GLU A 98 8.86 -8.85 8.65
CA GLU A 98 9.54 -10.04 8.13
C GLU A 98 9.05 -10.40 6.72
N THR A 99 7.73 -10.43 6.50
CA THR A 99 7.18 -10.67 5.16
C THR A 99 7.63 -9.60 4.15
N THR A 100 7.79 -8.34 4.57
CA THR A 100 8.30 -7.29 3.68
C THR A 100 9.79 -7.43 3.42
N ARG A 101 10.58 -7.91 4.39
CA ARG A 101 12.00 -8.23 4.18
C ARG A 101 12.17 -9.34 3.15
N GLU A 102 11.41 -10.42 3.25
CA GLU A 102 11.42 -11.50 2.25
C GLU A 102 11.08 -10.95 0.86
N LEU A 103 10.01 -10.15 0.74
CA LEU A 103 9.64 -9.51 -0.54
C LEU A 103 10.75 -8.61 -1.10
N ILE A 104 11.48 -7.88 -0.26
CA ILE A 104 12.60 -7.05 -0.69
C ILE A 104 13.78 -7.90 -1.16
N LYS A 105 14.09 -9.02 -0.49
CA LYS A 105 15.14 -9.95 -0.96
C LYS A 105 14.79 -10.52 -2.32
N ASP A 106 13.56 -11.04 -2.47
CA ASP A 106 13.09 -11.59 -3.73
C ASP A 106 13.12 -10.54 -4.85
N ALA A 107 12.54 -9.36 -4.60
CA ALA A 107 12.54 -8.27 -5.56
C ALA A 107 13.96 -7.80 -5.91
N THR A 108 14.92 -7.85 -4.98
CA THR A 108 16.33 -7.54 -5.26
C THR A 108 16.92 -8.52 -6.26
N THR A 109 16.67 -9.83 -6.10
CA THR A 109 17.15 -10.85 -7.05
C THR A 109 16.50 -10.69 -8.43
N ASP A 110 15.19 -10.40 -8.46
CA ASP A 110 14.45 -10.18 -9.69
C ASP A 110 14.90 -8.89 -10.39
N ILE A 111 15.19 -7.82 -9.65
CA ILE A 111 15.72 -6.55 -10.18
C ILE A 111 17.14 -6.71 -10.75
N LYS A 112 18.01 -7.51 -10.11
CA LYS A 112 19.34 -7.86 -10.66
C LYS A 112 19.22 -8.67 -11.95
N SER A 113 18.24 -9.56 -12.01
CA SER A 113 17.94 -10.33 -13.23
C SER A 113 17.39 -9.43 -14.34
N LEU A 114 16.56 -8.45 -13.98
CA LEU A 114 16.01 -7.46 -14.90
C LEU A 114 17.10 -6.50 -15.40
N SER A 115 18.08 -6.16 -14.55
CA SER A 115 19.17 -5.25 -14.93
C SER A 115 20.10 -5.85 -15.98
N THR A 116 20.33 -7.15 -15.92
CA THR A 116 21.21 -7.91 -16.82
C THR A 116 20.47 -8.51 -18.02
N PHE A 117 19.16 -8.29 -18.13
CA PHE A 117 18.34 -8.87 -19.19
C PHE A 117 18.79 -8.35 -20.58
N PRO A 118 19.06 -9.24 -21.56
CA PRO A 118 19.59 -8.83 -22.86
C PRO A 118 18.51 -8.15 -23.70
N LEU A 119 18.42 -6.82 -23.58
CA LEU A 119 17.54 -6.00 -24.39
C LEU A 119 18.25 -5.57 -25.68
N GLY A 120 17.71 -5.99 -26.82
CA GLY A 120 18.20 -5.55 -28.13
C GLY A 120 18.11 -4.01 -28.32
N PRO A 121 18.87 -3.45 -29.27
CA PRO A 121 18.93 -2.00 -29.50
C PRO A 121 17.58 -1.37 -29.87
N SER A 122 16.61 -2.16 -30.37
CA SER A 122 15.28 -1.73 -30.77
C SER A 122 14.23 -1.69 -29.64
N ASN A 123 14.56 -2.10 -28.41
CA ASN A 123 13.59 -2.27 -27.32
C ASN A 123 13.58 -1.09 -26.34
N GLY A 124 13.41 0.13 -26.85
CA GLY A 124 13.40 1.36 -26.03
C GLY A 124 12.36 1.35 -24.90
N GLY A 125 11.15 0.84 -25.18
CA GLY A 125 10.10 0.69 -24.16
C GLY A 125 10.45 -0.30 -23.04
N ALA A 126 11.17 -1.37 -23.35
CA ALA A 126 11.63 -2.34 -22.35
C ALA A 126 12.66 -1.72 -21.40
N LYS A 127 13.61 -0.95 -21.95
CA LYS A 127 14.62 -0.22 -21.16
C LYS A 127 13.97 0.80 -20.23
N LEU A 128 12.93 1.48 -20.72
CA LEU A 128 12.13 2.40 -19.92
C LEU A 128 11.45 1.70 -18.74
N THR A 129 10.77 0.57 -19.00
CA THR A 129 10.11 -0.23 -17.96
C THR A 129 11.11 -0.77 -16.94
N GLN A 130 12.28 -1.23 -17.39
CA GLN A 130 13.38 -1.66 -16.53
C GLN A 130 13.82 -0.55 -15.57
N GLY A 131 14.15 0.64 -16.11
CA GLY A 131 14.58 1.77 -15.28
C GLY A 131 13.49 2.29 -14.33
N LYS A 132 12.21 2.23 -14.76
CA LYS A 132 11.07 2.59 -13.90
C LYS A 132 10.95 1.65 -12.71
N LEU A 133 10.94 0.33 -12.95
CA LEU A 133 10.77 -0.67 -11.88
C LEU A 133 11.91 -0.61 -10.86
N GLN A 134 13.13 -0.33 -11.29
CA GLN A 134 14.25 -0.16 -10.37
C GLN A 134 14.10 1.05 -9.45
N ARG A 135 13.68 2.21 -9.97
CA ARG A 135 13.40 3.39 -9.15
C ARG A 135 12.22 3.18 -8.21
N ASP A 136 11.14 2.58 -8.71
CA ASP A 136 9.96 2.28 -7.91
C ASP A 136 10.32 1.31 -6.77
N PHE A 137 11.14 0.30 -7.05
CA PHE A 137 11.65 -0.63 -6.04
C PHE A 137 12.53 0.08 -5.00
N GLN A 138 13.49 0.90 -5.44
CA GLN A 138 14.35 1.67 -4.54
C GLN A 138 13.54 2.57 -3.62
N SER A 139 12.54 3.26 -4.17
CA SER A 139 11.62 4.11 -3.39
C SER A 139 10.85 3.29 -2.36
N ALA A 140 10.27 2.15 -2.76
CA ALA A 140 9.53 1.27 -1.85
C ALA A 140 10.42 0.71 -0.72
N ALA A 141 11.64 0.29 -1.05
CA ALA A 141 12.61 -0.19 -0.08
C ALA A 141 13.02 0.92 0.92
N MET A 142 13.27 2.15 0.46
CA MET A 142 13.61 3.28 1.34
C MET A 142 12.44 3.65 2.28
N GLN A 143 11.22 3.64 1.77
CA GLN A 143 10.02 3.85 2.59
C GLN A 143 9.89 2.75 3.66
N PHE A 144 10.16 1.50 3.29
CA PHE A 144 10.17 0.39 4.24
C PHE A 144 11.24 0.56 5.32
N GLN A 145 12.47 0.91 4.95
CA GLN A 145 13.54 1.15 5.92
C GLN A 145 13.17 2.26 6.92
N ARG A 146 12.53 3.33 6.44
CA ARG A 146 12.04 4.42 7.30
C ARG A 146 10.98 3.92 8.27
N ILE A 147 9.96 3.20 7.79
CA ILE A 147 8.87 2.73 8.66
C ILE A 147 9.33 1.64 9.63
N GLN A 148 10.29 0.82 9.25
CA GLN A 148 10.91 -0.18 10.12
C GLN A 148 11.63 0.49 11.30
N LYS A 149 12.41 1.55 11.06
CA LYS A 149 13.05 2.34 12.12
C LYS A 149 12.01 3.00 13.05
N GLU A 150 10.94 3.53 12.48
CA GLU A 150 9.84 4.13 13.24
C GLU A 150 9.10 3.11 14.11
N ALA A 151 8.86 1.91 13.59
CA ALA A 151 8.28 0.78 14.32
C ALA A 151 9.15 0.41 15.53
N VAL A 152 10.47 0.25 15.35
CA VAL A 152 11.40 -0.04 16.44
C VAL A 152 11.38 1.05 17.50
N ALA A 153 11.42 2.32 17.09
CA ALA A 153 11.39 3.44 18.02
C ALA A 153 10.10 3.46 18.85
N THR A 154 8.96 3.19 18.22
CA THR A 154 7.65 3.15 18.89
C THR A 154 7.54 1.96 19.85
N THR A 155 7.97 0.77 19.42
CA THR A 155 7.99 -0.43 20.28
C THR A 155 8.93 -0.24 21.47
N ARG A 156 10.11 0.37 21.27
CA ARG A 156 11.03 0.73 22.36
C ARG A 156 10.43 1.72 23.35
N ALA A 157 9.80 2.79 22.86
CA ALA A 157 9.19 3.79 23.73
C ALA A 157 8.11 3.19 24.63
N LYS A 158 7.28 2.28 24.08
CA LYS A 158 6.28 1.55 24.87
C LYS A 158 6.89 0.55 25.83
N LEU A 159 7.91 -0.18 25.41
CA LEU A 159 8.62 -1.11 26.29
C LEU A 159 9.21 -0.39 27.50
N GLU A 160 9.79 0.80 27.30
CA GLU A 160 10.33 1.60 28.39
C GLU A 160 9.22 2.10 29.32
N GLN A 161 8.08 2.52 28.77
CA GLN A 161 6.90 2.87 29.58
C GLN A 161 6.41 1.69 30.43
N ASP A 162 6.39 0.49 29.86
CA ASP A 162 5.94 -0.72 30.54
C ASP A 162 6.93 -1.16 31.63
N LYS A 163 8.25 -1.05 31.40
CA LYS A 163 9.30 -1.23 32.42
C LYS A 163 9.20 -0.22 33.55
N GLN A 164 8.84 1.03 33.25
CA GLN A 164 8.65 2.06 34.28
C GLN A 164 7.45 1.75 35.17
N LYS A 165 6.33 1.30 34.59
CA LYS A 165 5.16 0.85 35.35
C LYS A 165 5.50 -0.35 36.22
N GLU A 166 6.22 -1.33 35.68
CA GLU A 166 6.70 -2.49 36.42
C GLU A 166 7.58 -2.07 37.60
N ARG A 167 8.56 -1.17 37.39
CA ARG A 167 9.39 -0.62 38.47
C ARG A 167 8.58 0.10 39.54
N GLN A 168 7.52 0.81 39.18
CA GLN A 168 6.61 1.44 40.14
C GLN A 168 5.83 0.39 40.94
N MET A 169 5.34 -0.65 40.26
CA MET A 169 4.65 -1.80 40.85
C MET A 169 5.54 -2.58 41.84
N LEU A 170 6.81 -2.79 41.50
CA LEU A 170 7.79 -3.42 42.40
C LEU A 170 8.10 -2.55 43.63
N LYS A 171 8.18 -1.22 43.44
CA LYS A 171 8.40 -0.28 44.55
C LYS A 171 7.23 -0.28 45.53
N SER A 172 5.98 -0.24 45.04
CA SER A 172 4.80 -0.29 45.89
C SER A 172 4.66 -1.63 46.62
N ARG A 173 4.98 -2.75 45.94
CA ARG A 173 5.00 -4.07 46.60
C ARG A 173 6.07 -4.16 47.68
N ASN A 174 7.27 -3.63 47.45
CA ASN A 174 8.34 -3.66 48.43
C ASN A 174 8.04 -2.75 49.64
N SER A 175 7.42 -1.58 49.42
CA SER A 175 6.94 -0.76 50.54
C SER A 175 5.83 -1.47 51.33
N GLN A 176 4.94 -2.22 50.67
CA GLN A 176 3.92 -3.02 51.35
C GLN A 176 4.56 -4.10 52.23
N LEU A 177 5.53 -4.85 51.69
CA LEU A 177 6.26 -5.90 52.42
C LEU A 177 7.02 -5.37 53.64
N LEU A 178 7.56 -4.15 53.54
CA LEU A 178 8.21 -3.48 54.65
C LEU A 178 7.21 -3.13 55.77
N ILE A 179 6.03 -2.63 55.41
CA ILE A 179 4.94 -2.32 56.35
C ILE A 179 4.45 -3.60 57.05
N ASP A 180 4.19 -4.68 56.28
CA ASP A 180 3.75 -5.97 56.84
C ASP A 180 4.77 -6.55 57.84
N THR A 181 6.07 -6.36 57.56
CA THR A 181 7.16 -6.78 58.45
C THR A 181 7.17 -5.96 59.74
N GLU A 182 7.07 -4.63 59.65
CA GLU A 182 7.02 -3.73 60.81
C GLU A 182 5.77 -3.97 61.69
N GLU A 183 4.63 -4.28 61.09
CA GLU A 183 3.40 -4.63 61.82
C GLU A 183 3.53 -5.97 62.57
N SER A 184 4.16 -6.97 61.93
CA SER A 184 4.46 -8.26 62.55
C SER A 184 5.46 -8.13 63.72
N GLU A 185 6.46 -7.25 63.62
CA GLU A 185 7.41 -6.95 64.68
C GLU A 185 6.77 -6.16 65.85
N ARG A 186 5.86 -5.22 65.56
CA ARG A 186 5.08 -4.51 66.60
C ARG A 186 4.15 -5.46 67.35
N ASN A 187 3.48 -6.38 66.65
CA ASN A 187 2.58 -7.34 67.29
C ASN A 187 3.32 -8.32 68.20
N ASN A 188 4.55 -8.75 67.83
CA ASN A 188 5.38 -9.58 68.69
C ASN A 188 5.92 -8.84 69.94
N ASN A 189 6.17 -7.54 69.86
CA ASN A 189 6.63 -6.73 70.99
C ASN A 189 5.47 -6.18 71.87
N ALA A 190 4.23 -6.16 71.38
CA ALA A 190 3.06 -5.67 72.09
C ALA A 190 2.39 -6.70 73.03
N ALA A 191 2.88 -7.95 73.09
CA ALA A 191 2.42 -8.94 74.06
C ALA A 191 2.80 -8.64 75.53
N GLY A 192 3.30 -7.42 75.83
CA GLY A 192 3.83 -7.05 77.14
C GLY A 192 3.30 -5.78 77.81
N VAL A 193 2.52 -4.89 77.17
CA VAL A 193 2.08 -3.64 77.84
C VAL A 193 0.70 -3.18 77.38
N SER A 194 -0.21 -3.04 78.34
CA SER A 194 -1.60 -2.61 78.19
C SER A 194 -1.78 -1.08 78.15
N GLN A 195 -2.76 -0.64 77.37
CA GLN A 195 -3.77 0.40 77.69
C GLN A 195 -3.35 1.87 77.86
N GLU A 196 -3.58 2.69 76.82
CA GLU A 196 -4.36 3.96 76.80
C GLU A 196 -4.02 4.80 75.55
N GLY A 197 -5.03 5.40 74.92
CA GLY A 197 -4.87 6.43 73.88
C GLY A 197 -5.59 6.13 72.58
N GLY A 198 -6.86 6.53 72.49
CA GLY A 198 -7.67 6.44 71.28
C GLY A 198 -7.33 7.48 70.21
N LEU A 199 -7.98 7.28 69.05
CA LEU A 199 -8.14 8.18 67.90
C LEU A 199 -6.99 8.22 66.88
N GLN A 200 -6.74 7.09 66.21
CA GLN A 200 -6.17 7.12 64.85
C GLN A 200 -6.43 5.85 64.02
N ALA A 201 -7.57 5.17 64.21
CA ALA A 201 -7.88 3.91 63.54
C ALA A 201 -8.89 4.03 62.37
N GLU A 202 -9.24 5.25 61.94
CA GLU A 202 -10.32 5.47 60.95
C GLU A 202 -9.80 6.03 59.59
N SER A 203 -8.59 5.66 59.19
CA SER A 203 -8.09 5.95 57.84
C SER A 203 -7.27 4.82 57.22
N LEU A 204 -7.43 3.58 57.70
CA LEU A 204 -6.77 2.39 57.15
C LEU A 204 -7.68 1.63 56.18
N ASP A 205 -8.57 2.34 55.49
CA ASP A 205 -9.43 1.78 54.45
C ASP A 205 -8.88 2.20 53.08
N LEU A 206 -8.60 1.21 52.22
CA LEU A 206 -8.04 1.29 50.86
C LEU A 206 -6.52 1.49 50.70
N LEU A 207 -5.67 0.70 51.36
CA LEU A 207 -4.36 0.39 50.77
C LEU A 207 -4.63 -0.48 49.52
N PRO A 208 -4.24 -0.06 48.30
CA PRO A 208 -4.38 -0.89 47.12
C PRO A 208 -3.62 -2.20 47.33
N GLU A 209 -4.26 -3.35 47.12
CA GLU A 209 -3.54 -4.64 47.05
C GLU A 209 -2.34 -4.48 46.10
N GLY A 210 -1.14 -4.74 46.61
CA GLY A 210 0.06 -4.75 45.77
C GLY A 210 -0.10 -5.73 44.59
N PRO A 211 0.59 -5.49 43.47
CA PRO A 211 0.48 -6.36 42.30
C PRO A 211 0.81 -7.82 42.65
N SER A 212 0.00 -8.75 42.14
CA SER A 212 0.18 -10.19 42.41
C SER A 212 1.50 -10.69 41.79
N GLN A 213 2.06 -11.78 42.34
CA GLN A 213 3.28 -12.37 41.78
C GLN A 213 3.08 -12.86 40.33
N ALA A 214 1.88 -13.32 40.00
CA ALA A 214 1.51 -13.70 38.64
C ALA A 214 1.48 -12.51 37.68
N ASP A 215 1.08 -11.31 38.15
CA ASP A 215 1.12 -10.10 37.33
C ASP A 215 2.55 -9.67 37.00
N LEU A 216 3.48 -9.81 37.94
CA LEU A 216 4.90 -9.51 37.72
C LEU A 216 5.54 -10.47 36.72
N GLU A 217 5.32 -11.78 36.89
CA GLU A 217 5.86 -12.80 35.97
C GLU A 217 5.30 -12.62 34.55
N TYR A 218 4.01 -12.31 34.43
CA TYR A 218 3.40 -11.97 33.14
C TYR A 218 4.06 -10.73 32.50
N GLN A 219 4.27 -9.67 33.28
CA GLN A 219 4.88 -8.44 32.79
C GLN A 219 6.33 -8.67 32.33
N GLU A 220 7.11 -9.44 33.07
CA GLU A 220 8.49 -9.81 32.72
C GLU A 220 8.54 -10.63 31.42
N SER A 221 7.63 -11.60 31.25
CA SER A 221 7.52 -12.39 30.02
C SER A 221 7.20 -11.52 28.81
N LEU A 222 6.31 -10.52 28.99
CA LEU A 222 5.93 -9.58 27.93
C LEU A 222 7.11 -8.70 27.54
N ILE A 223 7.83 -8.16 28.53
CA ILE A 223 9.03 -7.35 28.31
C ILE A 223 10.08 -8.14 27.54
N THR A 224 10.36 -9.37 27.96
CA THR A 224 11.34 -10.25 27.32
C THR A 224 10.98 -10.54 25.85
N SER A 225 9.70 -10.84 25.59
CA SER A 225 9.19 -11.06 24.24
C SER A 225 9.39 -9.82 23.35
N ARG A 226 9.09 -8.62 23.86
CA ARG A 226 9.29 -7.36 23.12
C ARG A 226 10.75 -7.03 22.86
N GLU A 227 11.65 -7.35 23.78
CA GLU A 227 13.08 -7.19 23.54
C GLU A 227 13.58 -8.12 22.42
N ALA A 228 13.08 -9.36 22.39
CA ALA A 228 13.41 -10.30 21.32
C ALA A 228 12.91 -9.79 19.96
N GLU A 229 11.66 -9.33 19.88
CA GLU A 229 11.07 -8.71 18.68
C GLU A 229 11.92 -7.52 18.19
N ILE A 230 12.32 -6.61 19.10
CA ILE A 230 13.17 -5.47 18.73
C ILE A 230 14.51 -5.91 18.15
N ARG A 231 15.18 -6.89 18.78
CA ARG A 231 16.48 -7.40 18.31
C ARG A 231 16.37 -8.02 16.91
N GLU A 232 15.29 -8.73 16.64
CA GLU A 232 15.02 -9.31 15.33
C GLU A 232 14.87 -8.23 14.25
N ILE A 233 14.09 -7.17 14.53
CA ILE A 233 13.94 -6.06 13.60
C ILE A 233 15.29 -5.34 13.37
N GLU A 234 16.09 -5.14 14.41
CA GLU A 234 17.40 -4.48 14.31
C GLU A 234 18.39 -5.24 13.43
N SER A 235 18.44 -6.57 13.59
CA SER A 235 19.19 -7.45 12.68
C SER A 235 18.72 -7.24 11.22
N GLY A 236 17.41 -7.09 11.02
CA GLY A 236 16.85 -6.80 9.70
C GLY A 236 17.20 -5.45 9.10
N VAL A 237 17.42 -4.43 9.91
CA VAL A 237 17.89 -3.12 9.42
C VAL A 237 19.31 -3.24 8.84
N GLN A 238 20.16 -4.07 9.44
CA GLN A 238 21.51 -4.30 8.94
C GLN A 238 21.50 -5.03 7.59
N GLU A 239 20.68 -6.07 7.45
CA GLU A 239 20.51 -6.79 6.20
C GLU A 239 19.98 -5.89 5.07
N LEU A 240 18.99 -5.04 5.34
CA LEU A 240 18.52 -4.07 4.34
C LEU A 240 19.63 -3.12 3.90
N ASN A 241 20.55 -2.75 4.80
CA ASN A 241 21.66 -1.86 4.46
C ASN A 241 22.62 -2.53 3.48
N GLU A 242 22.84 -3.84 3.59
CA GLU A 242 23.59 -4.63 2.61
C GLU A 242 22.87 -4.63 1.25
N ILE A 243 21.55 -4.83 1.24
CA ILE A 243 20.73 -4.75 0.03
C ILE A 243 20.82 -3.35 -0.63
N PHE A 244 20.84 -2.27 0.15
CA PHE A 244 21.01 -0.92 -0.40
C PHE A 244 22.38 -0.67 -1.03
N ARG A 245 23.44 -1.27 -0.47
CA ARG A 245 24.77 -1.21 -1.10
C ARG A 245 24.77 -1.93 -2.44
N ASP A 246 24.14 -3.09 -2.50
CA ASP A 246 23.95 -3.84 -3.73
C ASP A 246 23.12 -3.07 -4.76
N LEU A 247 22.07 -2.37 -4.33
CA LEU A 247 21.21 -1.55 -5.19
C LEU A 247 21.90 -0.27 -5.68
N GLY A 248 22.76 0.34 -4.87
CA GLY A 248 23.51 1.55 -5.24
C GLY A 248 24.29 1.37 -6.54
N ASN A 249 24.88 0.19 -6.74
CA ASN A 249 25.60 -0.16 -7.96
C ASN A 249 24.67 -0.29 -9.19
N ILE A 250 23.42 -0.72 -9.00
CA ILE A 250 22.44 -0.92 -10.09
C ILE A 250 21.88 0.41 -10.61
N VAL A 251 21.80 1.43 -9.74
CA VAL A 251 21.18 2.73 -10.05
C VAL A 251 22.17 3.71 -10.67
N GLN A 252 23.46 3.65 -10.28
CA GLN A 252 24.47 4.63 -10.72
C GLN A 252 24.85 4.50 -12.21
N GLU A 253 24.65 3.33 -12.83
CA GLU A 253 24.87 3.11 -14.27
C GLU A 253 23.77 3.69 -15.19
N GLN A 254 22.63 4.16 -14.65
CA GLN A 254 21.45 4.55 -15.45
C GLN A 254 21.14 6.06 -15.50
N GLY A 255 22.00 6.90 -14.90
CA GLY A 255 21.79 8.35 -14.79
C GLY A 255 21.66 9.13 -16.11
N GLY A 256 22.09 8.56 -17.25
CA GLY A 256 22.01 9.22 -18.57
C GLY A 256 20.70 9.02 -19.36
N MET A 257 19.85 8.06 -18.98
CA MET A 257 18.59 7.74 -19.69
C MET A 257 17.36 8.32 -18.96
N ILE A 258 17.55 9.28 -18.04
CA ILE A 258 16.49 9.78 -17.15
C ILE A 258 15.68 10.93 -17.78
N ASP A 259 16.29 11.81 -18.57
CA ASP A 259 15.61 12.97 -19.19
C ASP A 259 14.56 12.60 -20.25
N ASN A 260 14.56 11.36 -20.76
CA ASN A 260 13.57 10.90 -21.75
C ASN A 260 12.31 10.27 -21.13
N ILE A 261 12.25 10.11 -19.80
CA ILE A 261 11.09 9.52 -19.08
C ILE A 261 9.94 10.52 -18.92
N GLU A 262 10.24 11.79 -18.63
CA GLU A 262 9.20 12.83 -18.56
C GLU A 262 8.49 12.98 -19.91
N PHE A 263 9.25 12.86 -21.01
CA PHE A 263 8.71 12.91 -22.37
C PHE A 263 7.81 11.70 -22.72
N ASN A 264 8.17 10.47 -22.32
CA ASN A 264 7.37 9.26 -22.60
C ASN A 264 6.16 9.08 -21.67
N ILE A 265 6.22 9.54 -20.41
CA ILE A 265 5.06 9.51 -19.51
C ILE A 265 3.97 10.47 -20.03
N ASN A 266 4.35 11.63 -20.56
CA ASN A 266 3.40 12.53 -21.21
C ASN A 266 2.72 11.86 -22.42
N SER A 267 3.47 11.09 -23.23
CA SER A 267 2.88 10.39 -24.38
C SER A 267 1.98 9.21 -23.99
N ILE A 268 2.25 8.51 -22.86
CA ILE A 268 1.38 7.43 -22.37
C ILE A 268 0.08 8.01 -21.79
N ALA A 269 0.14 9.12 -21.06
CA ALA A 269 -1.04 9.83 -20.59
C ALA A 269 -1.90 10.33 -21.76
N GLU A 270 -1.28 10.88 -22.81
CA GLU A 270 -1.97 11.28 -24.04
C GLU A 270 -2.59 10.08 -24.78
N ASN A 271 -1.88 8.95 -24.86
CA ASN A 271 -2.39 7.73 -25.51
C ASN A 271 -3.54 7.08 -24.72
N THR A 272 -3.51 7.09 -23.39
CA THR A 272 -4.63 6.61 -22.55
C THR A 272 -5.86 7.51 -22.67
N ALA A 273 -5.68 8.83 -22.73
CA ALA A 273 -6.77 9.76 -23.02
C ALA A 273 -7.37 9.55 -24.43
N GLY A 274 -6.53 9.21 -25.41
CA GLY A 274 -6.96 8.82 -26.76
C GLY A 274 -7.77 7.52 -26.80
N ALA A 275 -7.34 6.50 -26.04
CA ALA A 275 -8.03 5.21 -25.97
C ALA A 275 -9.42 5.32 -25.31
N ASP A 276 -9.57 6.15 -24.27
CA ASP A 276 -10.87 6.43 -23.65
C ASP A 276 -11.85 7.06 -24.66
N ARG A 277 -11.37 8.00 -25.49
CA ARG A 277 -12.16 8.61 -26.56
C ARG A 277 -12.59 7.61 -27.62
N GLU A 278 -11.75 6.64 -27.94
CA GLU A 278 -12.03 5.61 -28.94
C GLU A 278 -13.04 4.56 -28.43
N LEU A 279 -13.01 4.24 -27.13
CA LEU A 279 -14.03 3.42 -26.47
C LEU A 279 -15.41 4.10 -26.49
N VAL A 280 -15.47 5.42 -26.25
CA VAL A 280 -16.72 6.20 -26.35
C VAL A 280 -17.26 6.19 -27.78
N VAL A 281 -16.40 6.37 -28.78
CA VAL A 281 -16.80 6.32 -30.20
C VAL A 281 -17.28 4.92 -30.59
N ALA A 282 -16.58 3.87 -30.19
CA ALA A 282 -16.98 2.48 -30.43
C ALA A 282 -18.35 2.15 -29.82
N HIS A 283 -18.60 2.62 -28.60
CA HIS A 283 -19.89 2.45 -27.93
C HIS A 283 -21.03 3.19 -28.66
N GLU A 284 -20.78 4.40 -29.18
CA GLU A 284 -21.77 5.09 -30.03
C GLU A 284 -22.05 4.37 -31.35
N TYR A 285 -21.02 3.81 -31.99
CA TYR A 285 -21.20 3.01 -33.21
C TYR A 285 -22.03 1.76 -32.94
N GLN A 286 -21.76 1.04 -31.85
CA GLN A 286 -22.52 -0.14 -31.44
C GLN A 286 -23.99 0.19 -31.15
N ARG A 287 -24.26 1.32 -30.48
CA ARG A 287 -25.62 1.81 -30.21
C ARG A 287 -26.38 2.16 -31.51
N LYS A 288 -25.71 2.79 -32.48
CA LYS A 288 -26.31 3.10 -33.79
C LYS A 288 -26.55 1.85 -34.63
N ALA A 289 -25.65 0.86 -34.58
CA ALA A 289 -25.82 -0.43 -35.24
C ALA A 289 -26.98 -1.25 -34.66
N GLY A 290 -27.12 -1.26 -33.32
CA GLY A 290 -28.23 -1.93 -32.63
C GLY A 290 -29.60 -1.40 -33.05
N ARG A 291 -29.76 -0.07 -33.20
CA ARG A 291 -31.02 0.53 -33.70
C ARG A 291 -31.35 0.12 -35.13
N ARG A 292 -30.34 0.01 -36.01
CA ARG A 292 -30.54 -0.43 -37.40
C ARG A 292 -30.92 -1.90 -37.48
N CYS A 293 -30.34 -2.75 -36.64
CA CYS A 293 -30.69 -4.16 -36.53
C CYS A 293 -32.15 -4.36 -36.10
N ILE A 294 -32.61 -3.62 -35.08
CA ILE A 294 -34.01 -3.65 -34.63
C ILE A 294 -34.97 -3.21 -35.74
N CYS A 295 -34.65 -2.15 -36.49
CA CYS A 295 -35.46 -1.73 -37.63
C CYS A 295 -35.57 -2.82 -38.71
N LEU A 296 -34.45 -3.49 -39.05
CA LEU A 296 -34.48 -4.59 -40.02
C LEU A 296 -35.32 -5.77 -39.53
N LEU A 297 -35.23 -6.11 -38.24
CA LEU A 297 -36.03 -7.18 -37.65
C LEU A 297 -37.54 -6.88 -37.72
N LEU A 298 -37.94 -5.65 -37.45
CA LEU A 298 -39.35 -5.23 -37.58
C LEU A 298 -39.86 -5.31 -39.02
N VAL A 299 -39.03 -4.92 -40.00
CA VAL A 299 -39.40 -5.03 -41.43
C VAL A 299 -39.56 -6.49 -41.84
N VAL A 300 -38.63 -7.36 -41.45
CA VAL A 300 -38.73 -8.80 -41.74
C VAL A 300 -39.96 -9.42 -41.07
N GLY A 301 -40.21 -9.08 -39.79
CA GLY A 301 -41.39 -9.54 -39.07
C GLY A 301 -42.70 -9.11 -39.73
N PHE A 302 -42.78 -7.88 -40.23
CA PHE A 302 -43.94 -7.37 -40.96
C PHE A 302 -44.17 -8.12 -42.28
N VAL A 303 -43.11 -8.39 -43.05
CA VAL A 303 -43.20 -9.18 -44.28
C VAL A 303 -43.70 -10.60 -43.99
N VAL A 304 -43.17 -11.26 -42.96
CA VAL A 304 -43.62 -12.59 -42.54
C VAL A 304 -45.09 -12.58 -42.12
N ALA A 305 -45.54 -11.56 -41.37
CA ALA A 305 -46.92 -11.44 -40.96
C ALA A 305 -47.89 -11.29 -42.15
N ILE A 306 -47.52 -10.53 -43.18
CA ILE A 306 -48.31 -10.41 -44.42
C ILE A 306 -48.43 -11.76 -45.13
N VAL A 307 -47.31 -12.48 -45.27
CA VAL A 307 -47.31 -13.80 -45.93
C VAL A 307 -48.19 -14.79 -45.18
N LEU A 308 -48.12 -14.81 -43.84
CA LEU A 308 -48.96 -15.69 -43.02
C LEU A 308 -50.45 -15.35 -43.13
N LEU A 309 -50.81 -14.05 -43.14
CA LEU A 309 -52.20 -13.63 -43.34
C LEU A 309 -52.72 -14.00 -44.72
N ALA A 310 -51.90 -13.91 -45.77
CA ALA A 310 -52.29 -14.28 -47.12
C ALA A 310 -52.46 -15.80 -47.33
N VAL A 311 -51.85 -16.62 -46.47
CA VAL A 311 -51.96 -18.09 -46.52
C VAL A 311 -53.08 -18.61 -45.62
N LEU A 312 -53.38 -17.94 -44.51
CA LEU A 312 -54.47 -18.33 -43.59
C LEU A 312 -55.86 -17.82 -43.98
N ASN A 313 -55.94 -16.86 -44.90
CA ASN A 313 -57.17 -16.20 -45.34
C ASN A 313 -57.54 -16.63 -46.76
#